data_AF-A0A8H4APR0-F1
#
_entry.id   AF-A0A8H4APR0-F1
#
_cell.length_a   1.000
_cell.length_b   1.000
_cell.length_c   1.000
_cell.angle_alpha   90.00
_cell.angle_beta   90.00
_cell.angle_gamma   90.00
#
_symmetry.space_group_name_H-M   'P 1'
#
loop_
_entity.id
_entity.type
_entity.pdbx_description
1 polymer ?
#
loop_
_entity_poly.entity_id
_entity_poly.type
_entity_poly.pdbx_seq_one_letter_code
_entity_poly.pdbx_strand_id
1 'polypeptide(L)'
;MRVSIHELDPNECNRENPPFEVLISIIIAFGLLISYLPQHYRIISTKSSDGLSPWFLLLGTLSSTCSFFNIFILQFHMIKCCSIVTGVQCFENTLGITQLAIQFSMFALILTLFMLYFPPQRKILSYLRHIHFNSPPTGWSKEWRDSIGIAIFVTVHFILTVIISICLLKFGGSAEDYPPTKYWADALGVASMLFASVQYFPQIIRTWRRKSVGALSIPMMLMQTPGSFLFVYSLAIRPGTRWTTWFVFLVTGCLQGTLLVMCICWHFRAKRLGYGPFYVGETDSDGKPLAPHEQTRLLGDGHSTTSSRYDNTVHDVENS
;
A
#
# COMPACT_ATOMS: atom_id res chain seq x y z
N MET A 1 11.58 43.76 -8.08
CA MET A 1 11.72 42.30 -8.05
C MET A 1 11.46 41.81 -9.48
N ARG A 2 12.51 41.61 -10.29
CA ARG A 2 12.36 41.13 -11.66
C ARG A 2 12.00 39.66 -11.59
N VAL A 3 10.78 39.32 -12.02
CA VAL A 3 10.45 37.95 -12.40
C VAL A 3 11.22 37.70 -13.69
N SER A 4 12.41 37.12 -13.57
CA SER A 4 13.15 36.63 -14.72
C SER A 4 12.39 35.42 -15.25
N ILE A 5 11.49 35.66 -16.20
CA ILE A 5 11.00 34.62 -17.10
C ILE A 5 12.22 34.23 -17.93
N HIS A 6 13.00 33.25 -17.44
CA HIS A 6 14.02 32.63 -18.26
C HIS A 6 13.28 31.98 -19.44
N GLU A 7 13.55 32.47 -20.66
CA GLU A 7 13.08 31.84 -21.88
C GLU A 7 13.56 30.37 -21.87
N LEU A 8 12.62 29.46 -22.10
CA LEU A 8 12.92 28.04 -22.26
C LEU A 8 13.84 27.92 -23.48
N ASP A 9 15.10 27.50 -23.31
CA ASP A 9 15.96 27.24 -24.46
C ASP A 9 15.39 26.03 -25.22
N PRO A 10 14.90 26.20 -26.46
CA PRO A 10 14.27 25.12 -27.21
C PRO A 10 15.19 23.93 -27.52
N ASN A 11 16.50 24.09 -27.26
CA ASN A 11 17.53 23.07 -27.45
C ASN A 11 17.72 22.16 -26.23
N GLU A 12 17.19 22.52 -25.05
CA GLU A 12 17.26 21.69 -23.83
C GLU A 12 16.14 20.65 -23.74
N CYS A 13 15.09 20.79 -24.55
CA CYS A 13 13.97 19.85 -24.57
C CYS A 13 14.29 18.61 -25.41
N ASN A 14 14.25 17.42 -24.78
CA ASN A 14 14.43 16.14 -25.48
C ASN A 14 13.33 15.93 -26.54
N ARG A 15 13.76 15.79 -27.80
CA ARG A 15 12.88 15.58 -28.97
C ARG A 15 12.85 14.13 -29.46
N GLU A 16 13.85 13.35 -29.08
CA GLU A 16 13.97 11.94 -29.44
C GLU A 16 14.21 11.11 -28.18
N ASN A 17 13.38 10.10 -27.97
CA ASN A 17 13.57 9.10 -26.93
C ASN A 17 13.81 7.73 -27.59
N PRO A 18 14.78 6.94 -27.11
CA PRO A 18 15.02 5.62 -27.66
C PRO A 18 13.76 4.73 -27.48
N PRO A 19 13.26 4.09 -28.55
CA PRO A 19 11.99 3.33 -28.52
C PRO A 19 11.96 2.23 -27.47
N PHE A 20 13.11 1.61 -27.20
CA PHE A 20 13.26 0.56 -26.20
C PHE A 20 12.98 1.05 -24.77
N GLU A 21 13.46 2.24 -24.40
CA GLU A 21 13.24 2.80 -23.06
C GLU A 21 11.79 3.24 -22.86
N VAL A 22 11.19 3.80 -23.91
CA VAL A 22 9.75 4.14 -23.95
C VAL A 22 8.91 2.88 -23.78
N LEU A 23 9.23 1.80 -24.52
CA LEU A 23 8.53 0.52 -24.42
C LEU A 23 8.58 -0.07 -23.00
N ILE A 24 9.78 -0.14 -22.40
CA ILE A 24 9.95 -0.61 -21.01
C ILE A 24 9.10 0.24 -20.06
N SER A 25 9.13 1.56 -20.24
CA SER A 25 8.41 2.49 -19.38
C SER A 25 6.89 2.31 -19.47
N ILE A 26 6.35 2.10 -20.67
CA ILE A 26 4.94 1.82 -20.89
C ILE A 26 4.54 0.50 -20.23
N ILE A 27 5.34 -0.57 -20.43
CA ILE A 27 5.10 -1.88 -19.80
C ILE A 27 5.07 -1.74 -18.27
N ILE A 28 6.00 -0.99 -17.69
CA ILE A 28 6.03 -0.72 -16.25
C ILE A 28 4.77 0.03 -15.82
N ALA A 29 4.33 1.06 -16.54
CA ALA A 29 3.14 1.83 -16.20
C ALA A 29 1.87 0.96 -16.17
N PHE A 30 1.68 0.10 -17.18
CA PHE A 30 0.59 -0.88 -17.19
C PHE A 30 0.73 -1.93 -16.08
N GLY A 31 1.94 -2.44 -15.85
CA GLY A 31 2.24 -3.38 -14.78
C GLY A 31 1.90 -2.80 -13.40
N LEU A 32 2.22 -1.53 -13.16
CA LEU A 32 1.85 -0.82 -11.94
C LEU A 32 0.33 -0.81 -11.76
N LEU A 33 -0.44 -0.38 -12.76
CA LEU A 33 -1.91 -0.39 -12.70
C LEU A 33 -2.46 -1.78 -12.36
N ILE A 34 -2.07 -2.80 -13.13
CA ILE A 34 -2.57 -4.17 -12.97
C ILE A 34 -2.20 -4.72 -11.59
N SER A 35 -1.01 -4.39 -11.08
CA SER A 35 -0.54 -4.93 -9.80
C SER A 35 -1.39 -4.53 -8.60
N TYR A 36 -2.05 -3.37 -8.66
CA TYR A 36 -2.89 -2.87 -7.58
C TYR A 36 -4.34 -3.41 -7.64
N LEU A 37 -4.81 -3.80 -8.83
CA LEU A 37 -6.19 -4.27 -9.03
C LEU A 37 -6.62 -5.39 -8.08
N PRO A 38 -5.81 -6.44 -7.79
CA PRO A 38 -6.23 -7.50 -6.86
C PRO A 38 -6.57 -6.98 -5.47
N GLN A 39 -5.81 -5.99 -4.98
CA GLN A 39 -6.03 -5.42 -3.65
C GLN A 39 -7.27 -4.52 -3.63
N HIS A 40 -7.45 -3.67 -4.64
CA HIS A 40 -8.67 -2.85 -4.76
C HIS A 40 -9.91 -3.73 -4.90
N TYR A 41 -9.87 -4.72 -5.78
CA TYR A 41 -10.96 -5.67 -6.01
C TYR A 41 -11.33 -6.40 -4.72
N ARG A 42 -10.33 -6.88 -3.95
CA ARG A 42 -10.58 -7.55 -2.67
C ARG A 42 -11.35 -6.66 -1.71
N ILE A 43 -10.90 -5.42 -1.47
CA ILE A 43 -11.58 -4.51 -0.52
C ILE A 43 -13.01 -4.20 -0.98
N ILE A 44 -13.20 -3.97 -2.29
CA ILE A 44 -14.51 -3.63 -2.86
C ILE A 44 -15.47 -4.82 -2.81
N SER A 45 -14.99 -6.02 -3.14
CA SER A 45 -15.81 -7.24 -3.14
C SER A 45 -16.14 -7.73 -1.73
N THR A 46 -15.19 -7.68 -0.79
CA THR A 46 -15.44 -8.08 0.60
C THR A 46 -16.19 -7.02 1.40
N LYS A 47 -16.31 -5.79 0.86
CA LYS A 47 -16.91 -4.63 1.55
C LYS A 47 -16.34 -4.40 2.95
N SER A 48 -15.09 -4.82 3.16
CA SER A 48 -14.40 -4.77 4.44
C SER A 48 -12.90 -4.57 4.21
N SER A 49 -12.29 -3.70 5.02
CA SER A 49 -10.85 -3.49 5.10
C SER A 49 -10.17 -4.33 6.21
N ASP A 50 -10.75 -5.49 6.54
CA ASP A 50 -10.19 -6.43 7.51
C ASP A 50 -8.76 -6.87 7.17
N GLY A 51 -7.89 -6.81 8.17
CA GLY A 51 -6.49 -7.26 8.07
C GLY A 51 -5.50 -6.23 7.50
N LEU A 52 -5.97 -5.04 7.09
CA LEU A 52 -5.08 -3.92 6.75
C LEU A 52 -4.69 -3.13 8.01
N SER A 53 -3.41 -2.75 8.10
CA SER A 53 -2.91 -1.93 9.20
C SER A 53 -3.00 -0.44 8.86
N PRO A 54 -3.65 0.40 9.71
CA PRO A 54 -3.72 1.84 9.50
C PRO A 54 -2.33 2.49 9.43
N TRP A 55 -1.39 2.05 10.27
CA TRP A 55 -0.02 2.54 10.32
C TRP A 55 0.78 2.21 9.06
N PHE A 56 0.55 1.04 8.48
CA PHE A 56 1.14 0.67 7.19
C PHE A 56 0.64 1.58 6.07
N LEU A 57 -0.66 1.88 6.03
CA LEU A 57 -1.26 2.78 5.05
C LEU A 57 -0.80 4.24 5.26
N LEU A 58 -0.63 4.68 6.51
CA LEU A 58 -0.04 5.98 6.83
C LEU A 58 1.35 6.13 6.19
N LEU A 59 2.27 5.25 6.57
CA LEU A 59 3.68 5.33 6.15
C LEU A 59 3.83 5.15 4.64
N GLY A 60 3.04 4.26 4.04
CA GLY A 60 3.02 4.08 2.59
C GLY A 60 2.48 5.30 1.84
N THR A 61 1.45 5.97 2.36
CA THR A 61 0.89 7.16 1.68
C THR A 61 1.84 8.35 1.81
N LEU A 62 2.46 8.53 2.98
CA LEU A 62 3.55 9.50 3.16
C LEU A 62 4.70 9.24 2.19
N SER A 63 5.21 7.99 2.16
CA SER A 63 6.31 7.60 1.28
C SER A 63 5.99 7.84 -0.20
N SER A 64 4.81 7.41 -0.65
CA SER A 64 4.38 7.59 -2.05
C SER A 64 4.20 9.07 -2.41
N THR A 65 3.68 9.90 -1.49
CA THR A 65 3.56 11.34 -1.68
C THR A 65 4.93 11.97 -1.85
N CYS A 66 5.86 11.69 -0.94
CA CYS A 66 7.22 12.21 -1.01
C CYS A 66 7.95 11.74 -2.30
N SER A 67 7.79 10.47 -2.69
CA SER A 67 8.39 9.94 -3.92
C SER A 67 7.85 10.63 -5.18
N PHE A 68 6.53 10.83 -5.25
CA PHE A 68 5.89 11.52 -6.37
C PHE A 68 6.36 12.98 -6.48
N PHE A 69 6.37 13.73 -5.37
CA PHE A 69 6.84 15.11 -5.39
C PHE A 69 8.35 15.22 -5.66
N ASN A 70 9.17 14.26 -5.21
CA ASN A 70 10.59 14.20 -5.55
C ASN A 70 10.80 14.21 -7.07
N ILE A 71 10.19 13.29 -7.82
CA ILE A 71 10.38 13.26 -9.28
C ILE A 71 9.69 14.45 -9.96
N PHE A 72 8.51 14.87 -9.49
CA PHE A 72 7.76 15.98 -10.08
C PHE A 72 8.57 17.28 -10.04
N ILE A 73 9.26 17.55 -8.92
CA ILE A 73 10.09 18.75 -8.76
C ILE A 73 11.35 18.63 -9.62
N LEU A 74 12.04 17.49 -9.59
CA LEU A 74 13.29 17.29 -10.33
C LEU A 74 13.07 17.37 -11.84
N GLN A 75 11.95 16.85 -12.34
CA GLN A 75 11.62 16.84 -13.77
C GLN A 75 10.61 17.93 -14.17
N PHE A 76 10.46 18.99 -13.38
CA PHE A 76 9.53 20.07 -13.68
C PHE A 76 9.83 20.78 -15.01
N HIS A 77 11.11 20.87 -15.41
CA HIS A 77 11.51 21.42 -16.71
C HIS A 77 10.90 20.61 -17.87
N MET A 78 10.87 19.27 -17.78
CA MET A 78 10.29 18.41 -18.83
C MET A 78 8.80 18.67 -19.03
N ILE A 79 8.08 19.03 -17.96
CA ILE A 79 6.67 19.45 -18.04
C ILE A 79 6.55 20.80 -18.78
N LYS A 80 7.47 21.74 -18.54
CA LYS A 80 7.47 23.03 -19.27
C LYS A 80 7.75 22.82 -20.76
N CYS A 81 8.64 21.91 -21.12
CA CYS A 81 8.94 21.55 -22.51
C CYS A 81 7.71 21.06 -23.30
N CYS A 82 6.69 20.53 -22.63
CA CYS A 82 5.45 20.09 -23.25
C CYS A 82 4.67 21.19 -23.98
N SER A 83 4.95 22.47 -23.74
CA SER A 83 4.33 23.56 -24.52
C SER A 83 4.94 23.74 -25.92
N ILE A 84 6.13 23.17 -26.17
CA ILE A 84 6.91 23.35 -27.39
C ILE A 84 7.00 22.05 -28.22
N VAL A 85 7.03 20.89 -27.55
CA VAL A 85 7.12 19.58 -28.22
C VAL A 85 5.74 19.02 -28.60
N THR A 86 5.72 18.01 -29.46
CA THR A 86 4.46 17.31 -29.81
C THR A 86 3.89 16.54 -28.62
N GLY A 87 2.58 16.26 -28.63
CA GLY A 87 1.92 15.55 -27.53
C GLY A 87 2.50 14.16 -27.23
N VAL A 88 2.95 13.43 -28.26
CA VAL A 88 3.59 12.11 -28.09
C VAL A 88 4.94 12.25 -27.41
N GLN A 89 5.77 13.21 -27.85
CA GLN A 89 7.07 13.48 -27.22
C GLN A 89 6.91 13.94 -25.77
N CYS A 90 5.91 14.80 -25.48
CA CYS A 90 5.59 15.19 -24.11
C CYS A 90 5.23 13.98 -23.25
N PHE A 91 4.40 13.07 -23.76
CA PHE A 91 4.04 11.85 -23.05
C PHE A 91 5.29 11.01 -22.74
N GLU A 92 6.16 10.76 -23.73
CA GLU A 92 7.41 10.02 -23.54
C GLU A 92 8.33 10.67 -22.49
N ASN A 93 8.50 11.99 -22.57
CA ASN A 93 9.33 12.79 -21.65
C ASN A 93 8.78 12.77 -20.21
N THR A 94 7.47 12.62 -20.04
CA THR A 94 6.80 12.64 -18.73
C THR A 94 6.50 11.24 -18.18
N LEU A 95 6.87 10.17 -18.87
CA LEU A 95 6.58 8.78 -18.47
C LEU A 95 7.01 8.46 -17.02
N GLY A 96 8.18 8.94 -16.58
CA GLY A 96 8.62 8.75 -15.20
C GLY A 96 7.68 9.39 -14.18
N ILE A 97 7.27 10.63 -14.44
CA ILE A 97 6.30 11.37 -13.62
C ILE A 97 4.94 10.63 -13.63
N THR A 98 4.49 10.18 -14.80
CA THR A 98 3.23 9.43 -14.96
C THR A 98 3.26 8.11 -14.18
N GLN A 99 4.36 7.36 -14.22
CA GLN A 99 4.52 6.11 -13.45
C GLN A 99 4.39 6.33 -11.95
N LEU A 100 5.07 7.34 -11.39
CA LEU A 100 4.97 7.66 -9.96
C LEU A 100 3.60 8.26 -9.59
N ALA A 101 2.98 9.03 -10.49
CA ALA A 101 1.63 9.54 -10.30
C ALA A 101 0.63 8.37 -10.20
N ILE A 102 0.70 7.40 -11.10
CA ILE A 102 -0.11 6.17 -11.06
C ILE A 102 0.10 5.45 -9.72
N GLN A 103 1.35 5.21 -9.32
CA GLN A 103 1.70 4.55 -8.07
C GLN A 103 1.08 5.26 -6.85
N PHE A 104 1.25 6.59 -6.78
CA PHE A 104 0.68 7.43 -5.73
C PHE A 104 -0.85 7.34 -5.72
N SER A 105 -1.50 7.53 -6.86
CA SER A 105 -2.97 7.50 -6.96
C SER A 105 -3.54 6.14 -6.59
N MET A 106 -2.93 5.05 -7.04
CA MET A 106 -3.38 3.68 -6.74
C MET A 106 -3.23 3.36 -5.26
N PHE A 107 -2.14 3.78 -4.62
CA PHE A 107 -1.95 3.59 -3.18
C PHE A 107 -2.88 4.49 -2.34
N ALA A 108 -3.06 5.76 -2.74
CA ALA A 108 -4.03 6.66 -2.12
C ALA A 108 -5.46 6.11 -2.22
N LEU A 109 -5.82 5.48 -3.35
CA LEU A 109 -7.10 4.80 -3.50
C LEU A 109 -7.28 3.65 -2.50
N ILE A 110 -6.22 2.89 -2.16
CA ILE A 110 -6.29 1.87 -1.09
C ILE A 110 -6.64 2.54 0.24
N LEU A 111 -6.02 3.67 0.59
CA LEU A 111 -6.33 4.40 1.82
C LEU A 111 -7.79 4.90 1.83
N THR A 112 -8.26 5.44 0.71
CA THR A 112 -9.66 5.88 0.57
C THR A 112 -10.64 4.73 0.73
N LEU A 113 -10.40 3.60 0.05
CA LEU A 113 -11.22 2.40 0.19
C LEU A 113 -11.15 1.82 1.61
N PHE A 114 -9.98 1.88 2.26
CA PHE A 114 -9.80 1.47 3.65
C PHE A 114 -10.71 2.25 4.59
N MET A 115 -10.80 3.58 4.42
CA MET A 115 -11.69 4.43 5.22
C MET A 115 -13.16 4.18 4.92
N LEU A 116 -13.51 4.04 3.64
CA LEU A 116 -14.89 3.82 3.19
C LEU A 116 -15.44 2.47 3.68
N TYR A 117 -14.67 1.40 3.50
CA TYR A 117 -15.04 0.04 3.89
C TYR A 117 -14.49 -0.37 5.27
N PHE A 118 -14.24 0.59 6.16
CA PHE A 118 -13.80 0.27 7.51
C PHE A 118 -14.90 -0.50 8.26
N PRO A 119 -14.60 -1.69 8.82
CA PRO A 119 -15.61 -2.62 9.34
C PRO A 119 -16.40 -2.05 10.52
N PRO A 120 -17.75 -2.04 10.48
CA PRO A 120 -18.59 -1.46 11.53
C PRO A 120 -18.32 -2.03 12.92
N GLN A 121 -18.07 -3.34 13.02
CA GLN A 121 -17.79 -4.02 14.28
C GLN A 121 -16.51 -3.52 14.96
N ARG A 122 -15.54 -2.98 14.20
CA ARG A 122 -14.33 -2.34 14.74
C ARG A 122 -14.48 -0.84 14.91
N LYS A 123 -15.52 -0.20 14.35
CA LYS A 123 -15.75 1.25 14.51
C LYS A 123 -16.26 1.61 15.90
N ILE A 124 -17.17 0.79 16.42
CA ILE A 124 -17.88 1.06 17.67
C ILE A 124 -17.24 0.24 18.79
N LEU A 125 -16.92 0.87 19.92
CA LEU A 125 -16.42 0.18 21.09
C LEU A 125 -17.51 -0.74 21.63
N SER A 126 -17.40 -2.03 21.33
CA SER A 126 -18.30 -3.07 21.85
C SER A 126 -17.89 -3.41 23.29
N TYR A 127 -18.03 -2.46 24.23
CA TYR A 127 -17.47 -2.65 25.56
C TYR A 127 -18.01 -3.92 26.26
N LEU A 128 -19.28 -4.33 26.09
CA LEU A 128 -19.82 -5.50 26.80
C LEU A 128 -21.00 -6.16 26.06
N ARG A 129 -20.80 -6.81 24.90
CA ARG A 129 -21.88 -7.65 24.31
C ARG A 129 -22.32 -8.78 25.26
N HIS A 130 -21.49 -9.13 26.26
CA HIS A 130 -21.76 -10.23 27.19
C HIS A 130 -22.17 -9.82 28.61
N ILE A 131 -22.12 -8.54 29.03
CA ILE A 131 -22.35 -8.20 30.46
C ILE A 131 -23.55 -7.27 30.70
N HIS A 132 -23.98 -6.43 29.75
CA HIS A 132 -25.21 -5.64 29.92
C HIS A 132 -25.96 -5.42 28.60
N PHE A 133 -27.15 -5.99 28.47
CA PHE A 133 -28.05 -5.87 27.31
C PHE A 133 -28.60 -4.45 27.09
N ASN A 134 -28.40 -3.52 28.04
CA ASN A 134 -29.08 -2.21 28.10
C ASN A 134 -28.17 -0.98 28.04
N SER A 135 -26.86 -1.11 27.76
CA SER A 135 -26.00 0.07 27.61
C SER A 135 -25.90 0.47 26.14
N PRO A 136 -26.35 1.68 25.74
CA PRO A 136 -26.12 2.17 24.39
C PRO A 136 -24.60 2.27 24.13
N PRO A 137 -24.13 2.04 22.89
CA PRO A 137 -22.71 2.17 22.57
C PRO A 137 -22.26 3.62 22.80
N THR A 138 -21.37 3.84 23.77
CA THR A 138 -21.01 5.19 24.24
C THR A 138 -19.80 5.81 23.54
N GLY A 139 -19.09 5.12 22.64
CA GLY A 139 -17.92 5.72 21.99
C GLY A 139 -17.32 4.96 20.80
N TRP A 140 -16.53 5.71 20.02
CA TRP A 140 -15.72 5.18 18.93
C TRP A 140 -14.54 4.36 19.45
N SER A 141 -14.19 3.29 18.74
CA SER A 141 -13.02 2.47 19.09
C SER A 141 -11.72 3.27 18.96
N LYS A 142 -10.69 2.85 19.69
CA LYS A 142 -9.34 3.42 19.55
C LYS A 142 -8.81 3.28 18.12
N GLU A 143 -9.04 2.14 17.48
CA GLU A 143 -8.57 1.89 16.10
C GLU A 143 -9.19 2.84 15.08
N TRP A 144 -10.49 3.15 15.23
CA TRP A 144 -11.16 4.10 14.36
C TRP A 144 -10.66 5.54 14.59
N ARG A 145 -10.49 5.94 15.85
CA ARG A 145 -9.92 7.25 16.20
C ARG A 145 -8.51 7.42 15.63
N ASP A 146 -7.66 6.40 15.78
CA ASP A 146 -6.31 6.38 15.22
C ASP A 146 -6.37 6.48 13.69
N SER A 147 -7.31 5.79 13.04
CA SER A 147 -7.50 5.81 11.58
C SER A 147 -7.94 7.18 11.05
N ILE A 148 -8.85 7.87 11.76
CA ILE A 148 -9.22 9.26 11.42
C ILE A 148 -8.01 10.18 11.58
N GLY A 149 -7.29 10.09 12.70
CA GLY A 149 -6.10 10.91 12.94
C GLY A 149 -5.05 10.73 11.85
N ILE A 150 -4.84 9.48 11.41
CA ILE A 150 -3.97 9.13 10.28
C ILE A 150 -4.46 9.78 8.99
N ALA A 151 -5.74 9.66 8.64
CA ALA A 151 -6.28 10.23 7.41
C ALA A 151 -6.12 11.77 7.37
N ILE A 152 -6.40 12.44 8.49
CA ILE A 152 -6.19 13.89 8.64
C ILE A 152 -4.71 14.22 8.45
N PHE A 153 -3.81 13.50 9.13
CA PHE A 153 -2.38 13.74 9.05
C PHE A 153 -1.83 13.57 7.62
N VAL A 154 -2.23 12.50 6.92
CA VAL A 154 -1.88 12.28 5.51
C VAL A 154 -2.36 13.44 4.64
N THR A 155 -3.59 13.90 4.86
CA THR A 155 -4.19 14.99 4.09
C THR A 155 -3.43 16.30 4.31
N VAL A 156 -3.13 16.63 5.57
CA VAL A 156 -2.33 17.81 5.92
C VAL A 156 -0.92 17.72 5.32
N HIS A 157 -0.25 16.56 5.44
CA HIS A 157 1.07 16.33 4.86
C HIS A 157 1.07 16.54 3.34
N PHE A 158 0.06 16.00 2.63
CA PHE A 158 -0.10 16.20 1.20
C PHE A 158 -0.27 17.68 0.84
N ILE A 159 -1.17 18.40 1.52
CA ILE A 159 -1.43 19.82 1.28
C ILE A 159 -0.17 20.66 1.53
N LEU A 160 0.55 20.42 2.65
CA LEU A 160 1.78 21.13 2.95
C LEU A 160 2.87 20.86 1.90
N THR A 161 3.01 19.60 1.48
CA THR A 161 3.98 19.22 0.44
C THR A 161 3.66 19.91 -0.89
N VAL A 162 2.39 19.96 -1.28
CA VAL A 162 1.92 20.70 -2.47
C VAL A 162 2.27 22.18 -2.36
N ILE A 163 1.89 22.83 -1.26
CA ILE A 163 2.11 24.28 -1.07
C ILE A 163 3.59 24.62 -1.11
N ILE A 164 4.43 23.90 -0.35
CA ILE A 164 5.88 24.15 -0.31
C ILE A 164 6.49 23.95 -1.69
N SER A 165 6.14 22.86 -2.39
CA SER A 165 6.68 22.55 -3.72
C SER A 165 6.28 23.59 -4.76
N ILE A 166 5.01 24.02 -4.77
CA ILE A 166 4.54 25.08 -5.68
C ILE A 166 5.21 26.42 -5.37
N CYS A 167 5.34 26.79 -4.10
CA CYS A 167 6.00 28.02 -3.70
C CYS A 167 7.47 28.03 -4.15
N LEU A 168 8.21 26.94 -3.94
CA LEU A 168 9.61 26.83 -4.39
C LEU A 168 9.74 26.90 -5.91
N LEU A 169 8.89 26.19 -6.66
CA LEU A 169 8.92 26.20 -8.13
C LEU A 169 8.52 27.56 -8.73
N LYS A 170 7.57 28.28 -8.12
CA LYS A 170 7.12 29.59 -8.62
C LYS A 170 8.03 30.74 -8.23
N PHE A 171 8.51 30.77 -6.98
CA PHE A 171 9.28 31.91 -6.45
C PHE A 171 10.79 31.69 -6.49
N GLY A 172 11.26 30.45 -6.40
CA GLY A 172 12.68 30.10 -6.40
C GLY A 172 13.21 29.73 -7.78
N GLY A 173 12.47 28.89 -8.51
CA GLY A 173 12.86 28.38 -9.82
C GLY A 173 12.96 26.85 -9.87
N SER A 174 13.48 26.33 -10.99
CA SER A 174 13.69 24.89 -11.19
C SER A 174 14.70 24.31 -10.20
N ALA A 175 14.71 22.99 -10.02
CA ALA A 175 15.71 22.30 -9.20
C ALA A 175 17.15 22.43 -9.76
N GLU A 176 17.29 22.74 -11.04
CA GLU A 176 18.59 22.98 -11.68
C GLU A 176 19.15 24.37 -11.34
N ASP A 177 18.28 25.38 -11.34
CA ASP A 177 18.66 26.78 -11.15
C ASP A 177 18.70 27.19 -9.67
N TYR A 178 17.84 26.60 -8.84
CA TYR A 178 17.61 27.04 -7.47
C TYR A 178 17.92 25.94 -6.45
N PRO A 179 19.06 26.01 -5.72
CA PRO A 179 19.48 24.98 -4.78
C PRO A 179 18.43 24.59 -3.72
N PRO A 180 17.65 25.53 -3.13
CA PRO A 180 16.61 25.14 -2.17
C PRO A 180 15.51 24.25 -2.75
N THR A 181 15.10 24.45 -4.02
CA THR A 181 14.14 23.56 -4.71
C THR A 181 14.71 22.15 -4.81
N LYS A 182 16.01 22.03 -5.14
CA LYS A 182 16.73 20.76 -5.22
C LYS A 182 16.85 20.06 -3.86
N TYR A 183 17.23 20.80 -2.81
CA TYR A 183 17.34 20.24 -1.47
C TYR A 183 16.00 19.76 -0.93
N TRP A 184 14.92 20.50 -1.22
CA TRP A 184 13.57 20.06 -0.90
C TRP A 184 13.21 18.75 -1.61
N ALA A 185 13.49 18.63 -2.91
CA ALA A 185 13.28 17.40 -3.64
C ALA A 185 14.09 16.23 -3.06
N ASP A 186 15.38 16.43 -2.76
CA ASP A 186 16.22 15.40 -2.14
C ASP A 186 15.74 14.98 -0.75
N ALA A 187 15.31 15.95 0.07
CA ALA A 187 14.74 15.68 1.38
C ALA A 187 13.47 14.82 1.27
N LEU A 188 12.60 15.10 0.29
CA LEU A 188 11.43 14.25 0.01
C LEU A 188 11.83 12.84 -0.42
N GLY A 189 12.84 12.70 -1.28
CA GLY A 189 13.34 11.37 -1.69
C GLY A 189 13.88 10.56 -0.50
N VAL A 190 14.70 11.17 0.37
CA VAL A 190 15.20 10.50 1.58
C VAL A 190 14.07 10.18 2.57
N ALA A 191 13.16 11.13 2.81
CA ALA A 191 12.00 10.91 3.67
C ALA A 191 11.14 9.74 3.17
N SER A 192 10.94 9.64 1.85
CA SER A 192 10.17 8.55 1.26
C SER A 192 10.77 7.18 1.55
N MET A 193 12.09 7.05 1.48
CA MET A 193 12.82 5.84 1.77
C MET A 193 12.75 5.47 3.25
N LEU A 194 12.87 6.45 4.15
CA LEU A 194 12.73 6.23 5.59
C LEU A 194 11.33 5.74 5.95
N PHE A 195 10.29 6.42 5.46
CA PHE A 195 8.91 6.01 5.69
C PHE A 195 8.64 4.61 5.14
N ALA A 196 9.11 4.29 3.92
CA ALA A 196 8.93 2.97 3.35
C ALA A 196 9.68 1.89 4.12
N SER A 197 10.89 2.17 4.59
CA SER A 197 11.65 1.23 5.40
C SER A 197 10.90 0.90 6.70
N VAL A 198 10.45 1.93 7.43
CA VAL A 198 9.65 1.77 8.65
C VAL A 198 8.29 1.13 8.37
N GLN A 199 7.74 1.26 7.17
CA GLN A 199 6.52 0.58 6.76
C GLN A 199 6.73 -0.94 6.64
N TYR A 200 7.81 -1.38 6.00
CA TYR A 200 8.04 -2.80 5.72
C TYR A 200 8.66 -3.57 6.90
N PHE A 201 9.56 -2.97 7.68
CA PHE A 201 10.26 -3.68 8.76
C PHE A 201 9.34 -4.32 9.82
N PRO A 202 8.36 -3.60 10.40
CA PRO A 202 7.45 -4.18 11.39
C PRO A 202 6.62 -5.32 10.79
N GLN A 203 6.24 -5.22 9.51
CA GLN A 203 5.49 -6.26 8.83
C GLN A 203 6.34 -7.51 8.61
N ILE A 204 7.60 -7.36 8.22
CA ILE A 204 8.55 -8.48 8.10
C ILE A 204 8.70 -9.17 9.46
N ILE A 205 8.98 -8.42 10.53
CA ILE A 205 9.14 -8.98 11.89
C ILE A 205 7.86 -9.69 12.35
N ARG A 206 6.69 -9.07 12.12
CA ARG A 206 5.39 -9.66 12.50
C ARG A 206 5.12 -10.95 11.74
N THR A 207 5.41 -10.99 10.44
CA THR A 207 5.19 -12.19 9.63
C THR A 207 6.16 -13.31 10.04
N TRP A 208 7.43 -12.96 10.33
CA TRP A 208 8.41 -13.88 10.92
C TRP A 208 7.93 -14.50 12.22
N ARG A 209 7.45 -13.68 13.16
CA ARG A 209 6.97 -14.15 14.46
C ARG A 209 5.70 -14.98 14.35
N ARG A 210 4.76 -14.58 13.49
CA ARG A 210 3.45 -15.25 13.34
C ARG A 210 3.51 -16.55 12.54
N LYS A 211 4.51 -16.71 11.66
CA LYS A 211 4.62 -17.87 10.75
C LYS A 211 3.38 -18.09 9.87
N SER A 212 2.65 -17.01 9.59
CA SER A 212 1.39 -17.01 8.81
C SER A 212 1.34 -15.77 7.90
N VAL A 213 0.76 -15.90 6.71
CA VAL A 213 0.67 -14.82 5.70
C VAL A 213 -0.34 -13.73 6.07
N GLY A 214 -1.40 -14.08 6.82
CA GLY A 214 -2.44 -13.13 7.21
C GLY A 214 -3.22 -12.58 6.00
N ALA A 215 -3.51 -11.28 6.01
CA ALA A 215 -4.30 -10.62 4.96
C ALA A 215 -3.48 -10.01 3.81
N LEU A 216 -2.17 -10.28 3.73
CA LEU A 216 -1.32 -9.74 2.66
C LEU A 216 -1.68 -10.33 1.28
N SER A 217 -1.66 -9.49 0.24
CA SER A 217 -1.89 -9.92 -1.14
C SER A 217 -0.59 -10.45 -1.77
N ILE A 218 -0.41 -11.78 -1.74
CA ILE A 218 0.71 -12.45 -2.46
C ILE A 218 0.72 -12.08 -3.96
N PRO A 219 -0.41 -12.07 -4.69
CA PRO A 219 -0.40 -11.74 -6.13
C PRO A 219 0.12 -10.34 -6.44
N MET A 220 -0.25 -9.34 -5.61
CA MET A 220 0.26 -7.98 -5.73
C MET A 220 1.78 -7.96 -5.55
N MET A 221 2.29 -8.63 -4.51
CA MET A 221 3.73 -8.67 -4.24
C MET A 221 4.51 -9.42 -5.33
N LEU A 222 3.97 -10.51 -5.87
CA LEU A 222 4.59 -11.27 -6.97
C LEU A 222 4.80 -10.44 -8.23
N MET A 223 3.84 -9.58 -8.59
CA MET A 223 3.98 -8.69 -9.74
C MET A 223 4.90 -7.50 -9.45
N GLN A 224 4.81 -6.94 -8.24
CA GLN A 224 5.53 -5.71 -7.89
C GLN A 224 7.01 -5.90 -7.62
N THR A 225 7.42 -6.99 -6.97
CA THR A 225 8.85 -7.22 -6.66
C THR A 225 9.74 -7.24 -7.90
N PRO A 226 9.48 -8.02 -8.97
CA PRO A 226 10.29 -7.94 -10.18
C PRO A 226 10.09 -6.59 -10.90
N GLY A 227 8.87 -6.06 -10.91
CA GLY A 227 8.55 -4.76 -11.48
C GLY A 227 9.33 -3.60 -10.84
N SER A 228 9.61 -3.64 -9.53
CA SER A 228 10.35 -2.59 -8.84
C SER A 228 11.80 -2.50 -9.30
N PHE A 229 12.45 -3.63 -9.62
CA PHE A 229 13.83 -3.61 -10.13
C PHE A 229 13.88 -3.08 -11.57
N LEU A 230 12.91 -3.43 -12.42
CA LEU A 230 12.76 -2.82 -13.74
C LEU A 230 12.47 -1.33 -13.63
N PHE A 231 11.68 -0.92 -12.65
CA PHE A 231 11.36 0.47 -12.40
C PHE A 231 12.58 1.27 -11.95
N VAL A 232 13.40 0.71 -11.04
CA VAL A 232 14.70 1.28 -10.65
C VAL A 232 15.58 1.51 -11.87
N TYR A 233 15.74 0.49 -12.73
CA TYR A 233 16.53 0.62 -13.96
C TYR A 233 15.98 1.75 -14.85
N SER A 234 14.66 1.76 -15.10
CA SER A 234 14.02 2.77 -15.95
C SER A 234 14.15 4.19 -15.41
N LEU A 235 14.20 4.38 -14.09
CA LEU A 235 14.38 5.70 -13.49
C LEU A 235 15.86 6.09 -13.44
N ALA A 236 16.77 5.15 -13.19
CA ALA A 236 18.19 5.42 -13.08
C ALA A 236 18.83 5.88 -14.41
N ILE A 237 18.32 5.41 -15.55
CA ILE A 237 18.77 5.84 -16.88
C ILE A 237 18.14 7.16 -17.33
N ARG A 238 17.06 7.62 -16.67
CA ARG A 238 16.38 8.85 -17.08
C ARG A 238 17.21 10.09 -16.75
N PRO A 239 17.39 11.01 -17.72
CA PRO A 239 18.09 12.26 -17.48
C PRO A 239 17.32 13.14 -16.48
N GLY A 240 18.05 13.95 -15.70
CA GLY A 240 17.47 14.86 -14.71
C GLY A 240 16.95 14.17 -13.42
N THR A 241 17.05 12.84 -13.31
CA THR A 241 16.72 12.14 -12.07
C THR A 241 17.93 12.07 -11.13
N ARG A 242 17.66 11.86 -9.84
CA ARG A 242 18.71 11.70 -8.81
C ARG A 242 18.61 10.32 -8.18
N TRP A 243 19.66 9.91 -7.47
CA TRP A 243 19.64 8.67 -6.69
C TRP A 243 18.49 8.65 -5.67
N THR A 244 18.12 9.82 -5.14
CA THR A 244 16.98 9.99 -4.24
C THR A 244 15.63 9.63 -4.88
N THR A 245 15.54 9.60 -6.21
CA THR A 245 14.34 9.22 -6.97
C THR A 245 14.19 7.71 -7.13
N TRP A 246 15.26 7.00 -7.47
CA TRP A 246 15.18 5.56 -7.77
C TRP A 246 15.55 4.66 -6.59
N PHE A 247 16.40 5.12 -5.67
CA PHE A 247 16.93 4.28 -4.59
C PHE A 247 15.85 3.83 -3.59
N VAL A 248 14.80 4.63 -3.38
CA VAL A 248 13.61 4.23 -2.60
C VAL A 248 12.97 2.96 -3.17
N PHE A 249 12.90 2.82 -4.50
CA PHE A 249 12.31 1.65 -5.16
C PHE A 249 13.21 0.43 -5.08
N LEU A 250 14.53 0.62 -5.02
CA LEU A 250 15.48 -0.46 -4.76
C LEU A 250 15.29 -1.01 -3.33
N VAL A 251 15.27 -0.12 -2.34
CA VAL A 251 15.11 -0.50 -0.93
C VAL A 251 13.76 -1.20 -0.71
N THR A 252 12.68 -0.61 -1.21
CA THR A 252 11.34 -1.19 -1.09
C THR A 252 11.20 -2.51 -1.85
N GLY A 253 11.79 -2.63 -3.04
CA GLY A 253 11.83 -3.88 -3.80
C GLY A 253 12.51 -5.02 -3.03
N CYS A 254 13.65 -4.74 -2.38
CA CYS A 254 14.36 -5.70 -1.53
C CYS A 254 13.55 -6.10 -0.29
N LEU A 255 12.95 -5.13 0.41
CA LEU A 255 12.13 -5.38 1.60
C LEU A 255 10.86 -6.16 1.25
N GLN A 256 10.17 -5.78 0.17
CA GLN A 256 8.98 -6.46 -0.33
C GLN A 256 9.31 -7.86 -0.85
N GLY A 257 10.44 -8.04 -1.54
CA GLY A 257 10.94 -9.34 -1.97
C GLY A 257 11.23 -10.28 -0.79
N THR A 258 11.83 -9.75 0.28
CA THR A 258 12.05 -10.51 1.53
C THR A 258 10.73 -10.99 2.12
N LEU A 259 9.74 -10.09 2.22
CA LEU A 259 8.40 -10.42 2.71
C LEU A 259 7.70 -11.45 1.82
N LEU A 260 7.84 -11.34 0.50
CA LEU A 260 7.27 -12.26 -0.47
C LEU A 260 7.82 -13.68 -0.30
N VAL A 261 9.15 -13.84 -0.21
CA VAL A 261 9.79 -15.15 0.01
C VAL A 261 9.26 -15.78 1.28
N MET A 262 9.22 -15.02 2.36
CA MET A 262 8.64 -15.41 3.64
C MET A 262 7.18 -15.87 3.51
N CYS A 263 6.32 -15.09 2.84
CA CYS A 263 4.92 -15.46 2.59
C CYS A 263 4.78 -16.75 1.79
N ILE A 264 5.60 -16.96 0.75
CA ILE A 264 5.60 -18.18 -0.05
C ILE A 264 5.99 -19.39 0.81
N CYS A 265 7.07 -19.28 1.59
CA CYS A 265 7.54 -20.35 2.48
C CYS A 265 6.45 -20.79 3.47
N TRP A 266 5.77 -19.84 4.13
CA TRP A 266 4.69 -20.18 5.07
C TRP A 266 3.42 -20.66 4.39
N HIS A 267 3.10 -20.18 3.20
CA HIS A 267 1.97 -20.69 2.43
C HIS A 267 2.15 -22.18 2.11
N PHE A 268 3.33 -22.56 1.60
CA PHE A 268 3.62 -23.98 1.33
C PHE A 268 3.69 -24.83 2.60
N ARG A 269 4.24 -24.30 3.68
CA ARG A 269 4.26 -24.99 4.98
C ARG A 269 2.85 -25.24 5.52
N ALA A 270 1.98 -24.22 5.50
CA ALA A 270 0.59 -24.36 5.96
C ALA A 270 -0.16 -25.40 5.13
N LYS A 271 0.00 -25.37 3.79
CA LYS A 271 -0.59 -26.36 2.89
C LYS A 271 -0.08 -27.78 3.18
N ARG A 272 1.22 -27.96 3.46
CA ARG A 272 1.80 -29.26 3.84
C ARG A 272 1.21 -29.80 5.14
N LEU A 273 0.91 -28.92 6.10
CA LEU A 273 0.39 -29.30 7.43
C LEU A 273 -1.13 -29.33 7.51
N GLY A 274 -1.85 -29.06 6.41
CA GLY A 274 -3.32 -29.04 6.38
C GLY A 274 -3.96 -27.82 7.08
N TYR A 275 -3.18 -26.78 7.40
CA TYR A 275 -3.70 -25.58 8.07
C TYR A 275 -4.21 -24.53 7.10
N GLY A 276 -5.25 -23.79 7.51
CA GLY A 276 -5.73 -22.61 6.80
C GLY A 276 -4.73 -21.43 6.83
N PRO A 277 -4.87 -20.43 5.95
CA PRO A 277 -3.93 -19.30 5.81
C PRO A 277 -3.84 -18.38 7.04
N PHE A 278 -4.78 -18.53 7.98
CA PHE A 278 -4.88 -17.76 9.23
C PHE A 278 -4.46 -18.55 10.47
N TYR A 279 -3.87 -19.74 10.31
CA TYR A 279 -3.45 -20.54 11.46
C TYR A 279 -2.39 -19.80 12.28
N VAL A 280 -2.81 -19.28 13.43
CA VAL A 280 -1.95 -18.81 14.50
C VAL A 280 -1.60 -20.08 15.26
N GLY A 281 -0.31 -20.35 15.46
CA GLY A 281 0.17 -21.54 16.16
C GLY A 281 -0.13 -21.55 17.66
N GLU A 282 -1.35 -21.19 18.05
CA GLU A 282 -1.90 -21.51 19.36
C GLU A 282 -2.19 -23.01 19.36
N THR A 283 -1.49 -23.70 20.25
CA THR A 283 -1.83 -25.07 20.60
C THR A 283 -2.77 -25.02 21.79
N ASP A 284 -3.76 -25.90 21.82
CA ASP A 284 -4.49 -26.16 23.06
C ASP A 284 -3.52 -26.65 24.15
N SER A 285 -3.98 -26.71 25.39
CA SER A 285 -3.30 -27.23 26.59
C SER A 285 -2.61 -28.59 26.35
N ASP A 286 -3.13 -29.37 25.39
CA ASP A 286 -2.60 -30.67 24.97
C ASP A 286 -1.53 -30.62 23.86
N GLY A 287 -1.05 -29.43 23.48
CA GLY A 287 -0.05 -29.29 22.41
C GLY A 287 -0.61 -29.54 21.00
N LYS A 288 -1.93 -29.72 20.86
CA LYS A 288 -2.59 -29.93 19.57
C LYS A 288 -2.89 -28.59 18.90
N PRO A 289 -2.75 -28.51 17.56
CA PRO A 289 -3.19 -27.38 16.78
C PRO A 289 -4.63 -26.97 17.08
N LEU A 290 -4.88 -25.72 17.48
CA LEU A 290 -6.24 -25.19 17.51
C LEU A 290 -6.76 -25.10 16.07
N ALA A 291 -7.59 -26.07 15.69
CA ALA A 291 -8.32 -26.00 14.44
C ALA A 291 -9.24 -24.77 14.50
N PRO A 292 -9.36 -23.96 13.41
CA PRO A 292 -10.31 -22.86 13.39
C PRO A 292 -11.71 -23.42 13.61
N HIS A 293 -12.36 -23.04 14.71
CA HIS A 293 -13.71 -23.49 15.04
C HIS A 293 -14.67 -23.10 13.92
N GLU A 294 -15.40 -24.10 13.42
CA GLU A 294 -16.41 -24.05 12.36
C GLU A 294 -17.48 -22.94 12.54
N GLN A 295 -17.65 -22.39 13.74
CA GLN A 295 -18.53 -21.26 14.04
C GLN A 295 -18.14 -19.93 13.37
N THR A 296 -16.92 -19.79 12.83
CA THR A 296 -16.53 -18.56 12.12
C THR A 296 -16.97 -18.53 10.65
N ARG A 297 -17.53 -19.64 10.11
CA ARG A 297 -17.93 -19.76 8.70
C ARG A 297 -19.44 -19.73 8.42
N LEU A 298 -20.30 -19.75 9.44
CA LEU A 298 -21.75 -19.89 9.25
C LEU A 298 -22.52 -18.62 9.64
N LEU A 299 -22.39 -17.56 8.83
CA LEU A 299 -23.46 -16.57 8.62
C LEU A 299 -23.49 -16.22 7.13
N GLY A 300 -23.81 -17.24 6.33
CA GLY A 300 -24.05 -17.15 4.90
C GLY A 300 -24.81 -18.40 4.48
N ASP A 301 -26.08 -18.19 4.13
CA ASP A 301 -27.05 -19.11 3.55
C ASP A 301 -27.67 -20.18 4.47
N GLY A 302 -28.96 -19.97 4.75
CA GLY A 302 -29.82 -20.99 5.30
C GLY A 302 -30.29 -21.95 4.21
N HIS A 303 -30.20 -23.26 4.45
CA HIS A 303 -31.22 -24.23 4.07
C HIS A 303 -30.97 -25.59 4.78
N SER A 304 -31.97 -26.01 5.56
CA SER A 304 -32.45 -27.39 5.83
C SER A 304 -31.52 -28.58 6.19
N THR A 305 -32.06 -29.39 7.13
CA THR A 305 -31.88 -30.85 7.37
C THR A 305 -30.56 -31.29 8.01
N THR A 306 -30.49 -32.12 9.06
CA THR A 306 -31.42 -33.15 9.56
C THR A 306 -31.09 -33.44 11.04
N SER A 307 -32.13 -33.65 11.85
CA SER A 307 -32.06 -34.13 13.23
C SER A 307 -31.57 -35.58 13.29
N SER A 308 -30.57 -35.88 14.14
CA SER A 308 -30.28 -37.26 14.55
C SER A 308 -30.50 -37.41 16.05
N ARG A 309 -31.62 -38.06 16.34
CA ARG A 309 -32.08 -38.68 17.58
C ARG A 309 -30.96 -39.48 18.26
N TYR A 310 -30.62 -39.13 19.50
CA TYR A 310 -29.90 -40.02 20.43
C TYR A 310 -30.92 -40.71 21.33
N ASP A 311 -30.91 -42.03 21.28
CA ASP A 311 -31.74 -42.97 22.02
C ASP A 311 -31.02 -43.31 23.33
N ASN A 312 -31.61 -42.96 24.48
CA ASN A 312 -31.10 -43.35 25.80
C ASN A 312 -32.06 -44.39 26.37
N THR A 313 -31.69 -45.66 26.24
CA THR A 313 -32.27 -46.78 26.98
C THR A 313 -31.46 -46.99 28.26
N VAL A 314 -32.00 -46.54 29.39
CA VAL A 314 -31.53 -46.93 30.73
C VAL A 314 -32.39 -48.12 31.16
N HIS A 315 -31.72 -49.24 31.40
CA HIS A 315 -32.30 -50.44 32.01
C HIS A 315 -32.49 -50.22 33.52
N ASP A 316 -33.75 -50.26 33.98
CA ASP A 316 -34.10 -50.54 35.37
C ASP A 316 -34.24 -52.05 35.58
N VAL A 317 -33.52 -52.61 36.55
CA VAL A 317 -33.79 -53.90 37.18
C VAL A 317 -33.59 -53.76 38.69
N GLU A 318 -34.71 -53.67 39.40
CA GLU A 318 -35.09 -54.42 40.62
C GLU A 318 -34.03 -54.72 41.71
N ASN A 319 -34.28 -54.30 42.95
CA ASN A 319 -34.98 -55.16 43.93
C ASN A 319 -35.16 -54.55 45.33
N SER A 320 -36.33 -54.91 45.91
CA SER A 320 -36.77 -54.91 47.32
C SER A 320 -37.11 -53.60 48.04
#